data_AF-A0A3B8ZHN3-F1
#
_entry.id   AF-A0A3B8ZHN3-F1
#
_cell.length_a   1.000
_cell.length_b   1.000
_cell.length_c   1.000
_cell.angle_alpha   90.00
_cell.angle_beta   90.00
_cell.angle_gamma   90.00
#
_symmetry.space_group_name_H-M   'P 1'
#
loop_
_entity.id
_entity.type
_entity.pdbx_description
1 polymer ?
#
loop_
_entity_poly.entity_id
_entity_poly.type
_entity_poly.pdbx_seq_one_letter_code
_entity_poly.pdbx_strand_id
1 'polypeptide(L)' 'MLSACSKSYHLPANLQRPTLVLNRNWQPVNVATVARALIMLWNQSAKIVDPVDYQLYDWS' A
#
# COMPACT_ATOMS: atom_id res chain seq x y z
N MET A 1 -5.81 -39.61 -2.37
CA MET A 1 -5.41 -38.76 -3.51
C MET A 1 -6.32 -37.54 -3.55
N LEU A 2 -5.88 -36.40 -3.05
CA LEU A 2 -6.37 -35.07 -3.45
C LEU A 2 -5.27 -34.09 -3.04
N SER A 3 -4.42 -33.74 -4.00
CA SER A 3 -3.34 -32.76 -3.83
C SER A 3 -3.96 -31.38 -4.04
N ALA A 4 -4.12 -30.61 -2.97
CA ALA A 4 -4.46 -29.20 -3.07
C ALA A 4 -3.23 -28.45 -3.60
N CYS A 5 -3.27 -28.07 -4.88
CA CYS A 5 -2.30 -27.15 -5.46
C CYS A 5 -2.48 -25.78 -4.79
N SER A 6 -1.67 -25.49 -3.77
CA SER A 6 -1.52 -24.15 -3.21
C SER A 6 -0.86 -23.27 -4.27
N LYS A 7 -1.65 -22.47 -4.99
CA LYS A 7 -1.11 -21.39 -5.82
C LYS A 7 -0.53 -20.34 -4.89
N SER A 8 0.78 -20.45 -4.65
CA SER A 8 1.57 -19.39 -4.04
C SER A 8 1.63 -18.22 -5.02
N TYR A 9 0.67 -17.30 -4.93
CA TYR A 9 0.79 -15.99 -5.55
C TYR A 9 1.85 -15.21 -4.78
N HIS A 10 3.10 -15.34 -5.21
CA HIS A 10 4.18 -14.52 -4.67
C HIS A 10 3.93 -13.08 -5.13
N LEU A 11 3.54 -12.23 -4.18
CA LEU A 11 3.60 -10.79 -4.42
C LEU A 11 5.05 -10.46 -4.77
N PRO A 12 5.30 -9.69 -5.84
CA PRO A 12 6.66 -9.28 -6.17
C PRO A 12 7.27 -8.57 -4.96
N ALA A 13 8.57 -8.75 -4.72
CA ALA A 13 9.24 -8.28 -3.50
C ALA A 13 8.99 -6.79 -3.18
N ASN A 14 8.81 -5.97 -4.21
CA ASN A 14 8.50 -4.54 -4.06
C ASN A 14 7.14 -4.30 -3.41
N LEU A 15 6.14 -5.13 -3.70
CA LEU A 15 4.79 -5.02 -3.14
C LEU A 15 4.71 -5.44 -1.67
N GLN A 16 5.70 -6.22 -1.21
CA GLN A 16 5.83 -6.65 0.18
C GLN A 16 6.59 -5.64 1.05
N ARG A 17 7.22 -4.61 0.45
CA ARG A 17 7.93 -3.59 1.22
C ARG A 17 6.97 -2.88 2.17
N PRO A 18 7.38 -2.62 3.42
CA PRO A 18 6.59 -1.85 4.34
C PRO A 18 6.57 -0.38 3.93
N THR A 19 5.40 0.23 4.00
CA THR A 19 5.12 1.66 3.78
C THR A 19 4.41 2.23 4.99
N LEU A 20 4.85 3.40 5.40
CA LEU A 20 4.25 4.14 6.50
C LEU A 20 2.95 4.81 6.03
N VAL A 21 1.88 4.66 6.80
CA VAL A 21 0.61 5.35 6.58
C VAL A 21 0.49 6.46 7.62
N LEU A 22 0.32 7.69 7.13
CA LEU A 22 0.18 8.88 7.94
C LEU A 22 -1.27 9.34 8.01
N ASN A 23 -1.66 9.97 9.11
CA ASN A 23 -2.93 10.69 9.20
C ASN A 23 -2.77 12.15 8.71
N ARG A 24 -3.87 12.90 8.69
CA ARG A 24 -3.88 14.33 8.29
C ARG A 24 -3.01 15.23 9.16
N ASN A 25 -2.65 14.78 10.37
CA ASN A 25 -1.77 15.48 11.30
C ASN A 25 -0.30 15.07 11.12
N TRP A 26 0.05 14.35 10.04
CA TRP A 26 1.41 13.89 9.74
C TRP A 26 1.99 12.91 10.78
N GLN A 27 1.12 12.26 11.55
CA GLN A 27 1.53 11.26 12.52
C GLN A 27 1.45 9.86 11.91
N PRO A 28 2.43 8.98 12.21
CA PRO A 28 2.37 7.59 11.81
C PRO A 28 1.23 6.89 12.54
N VAL A 29 0.25 6.39 11.78
CA VAL A 29 -0.90 5.66 12.33
C VAL A 29 -0.85 4.17 12.02
N ASN A 30 -0.15 3.76 10.97
CA ASN A 30 -0.05 2.36 10.59
C ASN A 30 1.19 2.08 9.72
N VAL A 31 1.60 0.81 9.65
CA VAL A 31 2.56 0.28 8.68
C VAL A 31 1.85 -0.76 7.83
N ALA A 32 1.75 -0.51 6.53
CA ALA A 32 1.11 -1.39 5.56
C ALA A 32 2.15 -1.90 4.56
N THR A 33 1.88 -2.97 3.82
CA THR A 33 2.67 -3.28 2.63
C THR A 33 2.29 -2.34 1.49
N VAL A 34 3.18 -2.11 0.52
CA VAL A 34 2.87 -1.34 -0.70
C VAL A 34 1.58 -1.87 -1.36
N ALA A 35 1.40 -3.19 -1.44
CA ALA A 35 0.19 -3.79 -2.00
C ALA A 35 -1.09 -3.33 -1.27
N ARG A 36 -1.04 -3.28 0.07
CA ARG A 36 -2.18 -2.88 0.89
C ARG A 36 -2.40 -1.37 0.86
N ALA A 37 -1.34 -0.57 0.75
CA ALA A 37 -1.43 0.87 0.53
C ALA A 37 -2.11 1.21 -0.81
N LEU A 38 -1.80 0.47 -1.90
CA LEU A 38 -2.47 0.62 -3.19
C LEU A 38 -3.97 0.30 -3.12
N ILE A 39 -4.35 -0.73 -2.37
CA ILE A 39 -5.78 -1.05 -2.13
C ILE A 39 -6.47 0.10 -1.40
N MET A 40 -5.81 0.70 -0.39
CA MET A 40 -6.36 1.86 0.33
C MET A 40 -6.51 3.09 -0.58
N LEU A 41 -5.56 3.32 -1.48
CA LEU A 41 -5.62 4.39 -2.49
C LEU A 41 -6.80 4.18 -3.45
N TRP A 42 -6.97 2.95 -3.96
CA TRP A 42 -8.11 2.61 -4.81
C TRP A 42 -9.45 2.83 -4.11
N ASN A 43 -9.52 2.51 -2.82
CA ASN A 43 -10.71 2.74 -1.98
C ASN A 43 -10.84 4.18 -1.48
N GLN A 44 -10.04 5.12 -2.01
CA GLN A 44 -10.00 6.54 -1.60
C GLN A 44 -9.80 6.76 -0.09
N SER A 45 -9.28 5.76 0.62
CA SER A 45 -9.02 5.79 2.07
C SER A 45 -7.63 6.34 2.41
N ALA A 46 -6.74 6.42 1.43
CA ALA A 46 -5.41 7.02 1.53
C ALA A 46 -5.10 7.84 0.28
N LYS A 47 -4.14 8.76 0.39
CA LYS A 47 -3.58 9.53 -0.74
C LYS A 47 -2.07 9.34 -0.78
N ILE A 48 -1.50 9.38 -1.99
CA ILE A 48 -0.04 9.44 -2.16
C ILE A 48 0.39 10.88 -1.96
N VAL A 49 1.44 11.08 -1.16
CA VAL A 49 2.06 12.40 -0.97
C VAL A 49 3.54 12.33 -1.34
N ASP A 50 4.02 13.31 -2.09
CA ASP A 50 5.44 13.52 -2.31
C ASP A 50 6.07 14.11 -1.04
N PRO A 51 7.14 13.53 -0.48
CA PRO A 51 7.77 14.04 0.75
C PRO A 51 8.58 15.33 0.56
N VAL A 52 8.97 15.69 -0.67
CA VAL A 52 9.76 16.89 -0.96
C VAL A 52 8.84 18.11 -1.08
N ASP A 53 7.82 18.00 -1.91
CA ASP A 53 6.97 19.14 -2.28
C ASP A 53 5.54 19.04 -1.72
N TYR A 54 5.23 17.99 -0.95
CA TYR A 54 3.90 17.74 -0.38
C TYR A 54 2.77 17.67 -1.41
N GLN A 55 3.11 17.40 -2.67
CA GLN A 55 2.14 17.25 -3.74
C GLN A 55 1.36 15.94 -3.58
N LEU A 56 0.07 15.98 -3.92
CA LEU A 56 -0.80 14.81 -3.89
C LEU A 56 -0.96 14.27 -5.32
N TYR A 57 -0.80 12.96 -5.47
CA TYR A 57 -1.08 12.27 -6.72
C TYR A 57 -2.41 11.53 -6.66
N ASP A 58 -3.16 11.60 -7.75
CA ASP A 58 -4.36 10.82 -8.01
C ASP A 58 -4.21 10.13 -9.38
N TRP A 59 -5.23 9.40 -9.83
CA TRP A 59 -5.22 8.64 -11.08
C TRP A 59 -5.56 9.48 -12.31
N SER A 60 -5.96 10.75 -12.15
CA SER A 60 -6.36 11.66 -13.23
C SER A 60 -5.18 12.40 -13.85
#